data_AF-A0A7S2HK71-F1
#
_entry.id   AF-A0A7S2HK71-F1
#
_cell.length_a   1.000
_cell.length_b   1.000
_cell.length_c   1.000
_cell.angle_alpha   90.00
_cell.angle_beta   90.00
_cell.angle_gamma   90.00
#
_symmetry.space_group_name_H-M   'P 1'
#
loop_
_entity.id
_entity.type
_entity.pdbx_description
1 polymer ?
#
loop_
_entity_poly.entity_id
_entity_poly.type
_entity_poly.pdbx_seq_one_letter_code
_entity_poly.pdbx_strand_id
1 'polypeptide(L)'
;NMSTEKEEEDVRTSSRHTQSVRENVLTQLSITKSIYQQGKHDEAIGAAFNMLDLDKTGKLNRDELSVLLREAATSLKINIDDDVIYAAVDALIKDVGGDDEAHYISRSQFYQVF
;
A
#
# COMPACT_ATOMS: atom_id res chain seq x y z
N ASN A 1 17.28 20.10 33.44
CA ASN A 1 17.16 18.62 33.37
C ASN A 1 15.79 18.08 33.03
N MET A 2 14.67 18.78 33.22
CA MET A 2 13.34 18.23 32.89
C MET A 2 12.94 18.31 31.40
N SER A 3 13.61 19.11 30.58
CA SER A 3 13.25 19.28 29.16
C SER A 3 13.84 18.21 28.23
N THR A 4 15.02 17.68 28.56
CA THR A 4 15.72 16.66 27.76
C THR A 4 15.12 15.25 27.92
N GLU A 5 14.49 14.94 29.06
CA GLU A 5 13.87 13.62 29.28
C GLU A 5 12.56 13.44 28.48
N LYS A 6 11.81 14.53 28.27
CA LYS A 6 10.58 14.49 27.45
C LYS A 6 10.85 14.29 25.96
N GLU A 7 11.89 14.92 25.42
CA GLU A 7 12.28 14.75 24.01
C GLU A 7 12.80 13.34 23.73
N GLU A 8 13.56 12.73 24.65
CA GLU A 8 14.03 11.35 24.47
C GLU A 8 12.89 10.31 24.56
N GLU A 9 11.86 10.57 25.37
CA GLU A 9 10.70 9.69 25.47
C GLU A 9 9.84 9.72 24.20
N ASP A 10 9.61 10.91 23.62
CA ASP A 10 8.87 11.07 22.36
C ASP A 10 9.59 10.45 21.15
N VAL A 11 10.92 10.53 21.10
CA VAL A 11 11.71 9.90 20.04
C VAL A 11 11.67 8.37 20.18
N ARG A 12 11.70 7.83 21.40
CA ARG A 12 11.62 6.38 21.66
C ARG A 12 10.24 5.80 21.35
N THR A 13 9.17 6.53 21.67
CA THR A 13 7.79 6.10 21.35
C THR A 13 7.51 6.16 19.85
N SER A 14 7.96 7.21 19.16
CA SER A 14 7.85 7.33 17.70
C SER A 14 8.66 6.27 16.95
N SER A 15 9.86 5.95 17.43
CA SER A 15 10.71 4.88 16.87
C SER A 15 10.09 3.48 17.06
N ARG A 16 9.48 3.19 18.22
CA ARG A 16 8.73 1.94 18.42
C ARG A 16 7.48 1.86 17.54
N HIS A 17 6.78 2.98 17.35
CA HIS A 17 5.58 3.02 16.52
C HIS A 17 5.91 2.75 15.05
N THR A 18 6.94 3.40 14.50
CA THR A 18 7.39 3.21 13.12
C THR A 18 7.94 1.80 12.88
N GLN A 19 8.66 1.22 13.84
CA GLN A 19 9.12 -0.17 13.75
C GLN A 19 7.95 -1.16 13.77
N SER A 20 6.94 -0.93 14.62
CA SER A 20 5.73 -1.76 14.69
C SER A 20 4.91 -1.73 13.40
N VAL A 21 4.77 -0.56 12.77
CA VAL A 21 4.09 -0.42 11.47
C VAL A 21 4.83 -1.23 10.39
N ARG A 22 6.16 -1.13 10.33
CA ARG A 22 6.97 -1.86 9.36
C ARG A 22 6.87 -3.37 9.53
N GLU A 23 6.92 -3.88 10.76
CA GLU A 23 6.78 -5.32 11.04
C GLU A 23 5.40 -5.85 10.66
N ASN A 24 4.35 -5.05 10.86
CA ASN A 24 2.99 -5.42 10.47
C ASN A 24 2.86 -5.52 8.95
N VAL A 25 3.40 -4.55 8.19
CA VAL A 25 3.41 -4.57 6.72
C VAL A 25 4.16 -5.79 6.18
N LEU A 26 5.36 -6.07 6.70
CA LEU A 26 6.16 -7.23 6.28
C LEU A 26 5.46 -8.56 6.58
N THR A 27 4.74 -8.63 7.70
CA THR A 27 3.95 -9.81 8.06
C THR A 27 2.79 -10.02 7.08
N GLN A 28 2.05 -8.95 6.75
CA GLN A 28 0.94 -9.01 5.78
C GLN A 28 1.41 -9.40 4.38
N LEU A 29 2.56 -8.89 3.93
CA LEU A 29 3.18 -9.28 2.66
C LEU A 29 3.53 -10.77 2.61
N SER A 30 4.09 -11.31 3.69
CA SER A 30 4.45 -12.73 3.79
C SER A 30 3.22 -13.65 3.74
N ILE A 31 2.15 -13.27 4.44
CA ILE A 31 0.86 -13.98 4.43
C ILE A 31 0.27 -13.97 3.01
N THR A 32 0.19 -12.79 2.40
CA THR A 32 -0.37 -12.62 1.04
C THR A 32 0.37 -13.48 0.02
N LYS A 33 1.72 -13.49 0.09
CA LYS A 33 2.55 -14.33 -0.79
C LYS A 33 2.30 -15.82 -0.58
N SER A 34 2.12 -16.25 0.67
CA SER A 34 1.85 -17.66 1.00
C SER A 34 0.49 -18.11 0.49
N ILE A 35 -0.54 -17.26 0.59
CA ILE A 35 -1.89 -17.53 0.07
C ILE A 35 -1.87 -17.65 -1.46
N TYR A 36 -1.16 -16.74 -2.15
CA TYR A 36 -1.01 -16.79 -3.61
C TYR A 36 -0.35 -18.09 -4.08
N GLN A 37 0.70 -18.54 -3.40
CA GLN A 37 1.40 -19.79 -3.72
C GLN A 37 0.56 -21.06 -3.49
N GLN A 38 -0.51 -20.97 -2.70
CA GLN A 38 -1.46 -22.07 -2.46
C GLN A 38 -2.58 -22.14 -3.52
N GLY A 39 -2.54 -21.32 -4.58
CA GLY A 39 -3.58 -21.28 -5.62
C GLY A 39 -4.88 -20.59 -5.19
N LYS A 40 -4.88 -19.93 -4.02
CA LYS A 40 -6.01 -19.15 -3.49
C LYS A 40 -5.93 -17.71 -3.99
N HIS A 41 -5.99 -17.54 -5.30
CA HIS A 41 -5.78 -16.25 -5.96
C HIS A 41 -6.72 -15.16 -5.41
N ASP A 42 -8.02 -15.46 -5.24
CA ASP A 42 -9.02 -14.51 -4.72
C ASP A 42 -8.73 -14.03 -3.28
N GLU A 43 -8.19 -14.91 -2.44
CA GLU A 43 -7.81 -14.59 -1.07
C GLU A 43 -6.54 -13.72 -1.05
N ALA A 44 -5.59 -13.97 -1.95
CA ALA A 44 -4.39 -13.17 -2.10
C ALA A 44 -4.69 -11.76 -2.65
N ILE A 45 -5.59 -11.66 -3.63
CA ILE A 45 -6.07 -10.39 -4.18
C ILE A 45 -6.78 -9.58 -3.08
N GLY A 46 -7.62 -10.24 -2.27
CA GLY A 46 -8.28 -9.60 -1.13
C GLY A 46 -7.32 -9.12 -0.06
N ALA A 47 -6.30 -9.92 0.26
CA ALA A 47 -5.25 -9.54 1.20
C ALA A 47 -4.41 -8.36 0.68
N ALA A 48 -4.06 -8.36 -0.61
CA ALA A 48 -3.37 -7.25 -1.25
C ALA A 48 -4.20 -5.96 -1.19
N PHE A 49 -5.51 -6.03 -1.47
CA PHE A 49 -6.40 -4.88 -1.32
C PHE A 49 -6.38 -4.34 0.12
N ASN A 50 -6.57 -5.21 1.12
CA ASN A 50 -6.59 -4.81 2.53
C ASN A 50 -5.27 -4.19 3.00
N MET A 51 -4.16 -4.60 2.41
CA MET A 51 -2.84 -4.07 2.73
C MET A 51 -2.63 -2.66 2.16
N LEU A 52 -3.26 -2.36 1.02
CA LEU A 52 -3.14 -1.08 0.33
C LEU A 52 -4.16 -0.04 0.79
N ASP A 53 -5.33 -0.47 1.26
CA ASP A 53 -6.41 0.36 1.83
C ASP A 53 -6.02 0.80 3.25
N LEU A 54 -5.02 1.69 3.33
CA LEU A 54 -4.35 2.11 4.56
C LEU A 54 -5.32 2.87 5.47
N ASP A 55 -6.18 3.69 4.87
CA ASP A 55 -7.21 4.44 5.58
C ASP A 55 -8.50 3.64 5.85
N LYS A 56 -8.58 2.41 5.30
CA LYS A 56 -9.70 1.47 5.44
C LYS A 56 -11.02 2.05 4.95
N THR A 57 -10.98 2.87 3.91
CA THR A 57 -12.16 3.42 3.26
C THR A 57 -12.88 2.40 2.38
N GLY A 58 -12.26 1.24 2.10
CA GLY A 58 -12.79 0.26 1.16
C GLY A 58 -12.57 0.66 -0.30
N LYS A 59 -11.71 1.65 -0.53
CA LYS A 59 -11.31 2.21 -1.83
C LYS A 59 -9.80 2.36 -1.82
N LEU A 60 -9.17 2.34 -3.00
CA LEU A 60 -7.75 2.65 -3.15
C LEU A 60 -7.62 3.96 -3.91
N ASN A 61 -7.11 4.98 -3.23
CA ASN A 61 -6.84 6.28 -3.82
C ASN A 61 -5.49 6.30 -4.55
N ARG A 62 -5.18 7.42 -5.18
CA ARG A 62 -3.94 7.60 -5.96
C ARG A 62 -2.67 7.36 -5.13
N ASP A 63 -2.63 7.83 -3.90
CA ASP A 63 -1.44 7.71 -3.05
C ASP A 63 -1.24 6.24 -2.63
N GLU A 64 -2.30 5.54 -2.25
CA GLU A 64 -2.29 4.12 -1.89
C GLU A 64 -1.84 3.23 -3.06
N LEU A 65 -2.32 3.51 -4.26
CA LEU A 65 -1.88 2.82 -5.48
C LEU A 65 -0.43 3.14 -5.85
N SER A 66 0.02 4.38 -5.61
CA SER A 66 1.40 4.76 -5.87
C SER A 66 2.38 4.01 -4.97
N VAL A 67 2.01 3.74 -3.71
CA VAL A 67 2.80 2.92 -2.78
C VAL A 67 2.99 1.51 -3.33
N LEU A 68 1.93 0.88 -3.85
CA LEU A 68 2.03 -0.45 -4.48
C LEU A 68 3.06 -0.46 -5.61
N LEU A 69 2.97 0.50 -6.53
CA LEU A 69 3.86 0.57 -7.69
C LEU A 69 5.31 0.87 -7.29
N ARG A 70 5.53 1.72 -6.28
CA ARG A 70 6.86 1.99 -5.70
C ARG A 70 7.47 0.72 -5.09
N GLU A 71 6.69 -0.04 -4.32
CA GLU A 71 7.13 -1.29 -3.69
C GLU A 71 7.43 -2.38 -4.74
N ALA A 72 6.59 -2.49 -5.77
CA ALA A 72 6.82 -3.38 -6.90
C ALA A 72 8.10 -3.01 -7.67
N ALA A 73 8.30 -1.73 -7.98
CA ALA A 73 9.50 -1.23 -8.64
C ALA A 73 10.76 -1.49 -7.81
N THR A 74 10.70 -1.23 -6.49
CA THR A 74 11.79 -1.50 -5.54
C THR A 74 12.13 -2.98 -5.48
N SER A 75 11.12 -3.85 -5.42
CA SER A 75 11.30 -5.30 -5.41
C SER A 75 11.96 -5.82 -6.69
N LEU A 76 11.66 -5.19 -7.82
CA LEU A 76 12.26 -5.49 -9.12
C LEU A 76 13.58 -4.74 -9.38
N LYS A 77 14.02 -3.88 -8.44
CA LYS A 77 15.21 -3.00 -8.57
C LYS A 77 15.16 -2.10 -9.80
N ILE A 78 13.97 -1.63 -10.16
CA ILE A 78 13.76 -0.68 -11.25
C ILE A 78 13.74 0.72 -10.63
N ASN A 79 14.58 1.61 -11.14
CA ASN A 79 14.51 3.03 -10.78
C ASN A 79 13.44 3.70 -11.65
N ILE A 80 12.35 4.13 -11.03
CA ILE A 80 11.22 4.79 -11.71
C ILE A 80 11.01 6.14 -11.05
N ASP A 81 10.93 7.19 -11.87
CA ASP A 81 10.62 8.53 -11.38
C ASP A 81 9.17 8.62 -10.91
N ASP A 82 8.92 9.42 -9.88
CA ASP A 82 7.59 9.57 -9.27
C ASP A 82 6.53 10.01 -10.30
N ASP A 83 6.87 10.86 -11.26
CA ASP A 83 5.96 11.29 -12.33
C ASP A 83 5.47 10.13 -13.20
N VAL A 84 6.35 9.16 -13.47
CA VAL A 84 6.01 7.95 -14.24
C VAL A 84 5.08 7.06 -13.42
N ILE A 85 5.33 6.94 -12.12
CA ILE A 85 4.44 6.20 -11.20
C ILE A 85 3.07 6.85 -11.19
N TYR A 86 3.00 8.18 -11.02
CA TYR A 86 1.74 8.91 -10.99
C TYR A 86 0.96 8.82 -12.31
N ALA A 87 1.64 8.82 -13.45
CA ALA A 87 1.01 8.60 -14.76
C ALA A 87 0.47 7.16 -14.90
N ALA A 88 1.21 6.17 -14.42
CA ALA A 88 0.78 4.77 -14.42
C ALA A 88 -0.45 4.55 -13.51
N VAL A 89 -0.49 5.20 -12.34
CA VAL A 89 -1.66 5.17 -11.46
C VAL A 89 -2.88 5.81 -12.15
N ASP A 90 -2.73 6.98 -12.77
CA ASP A 90 -3.84 7.64 -13.46
C ASP A 90 -4.38 6.78 -14.60
N ALA A 91 -3.49 6.17 -15.38
CA ALA A 91 -3.87 5.24 -16.43
C ALA A 91 -4.64 4.03 -15.88
N LEU A 92 -4.19 3.45 -14.76
CA LEU A 92 -4.86 2.34 -14.09
C LEU A 92 -6.25 2.74 -13.60
N ILE A 93 -6.38 3.87 -12.88
CA ILE A 93 -7.67 4.35 -12.36
C ILE A 93 -8.67 4.53 -13.52
N LYS A 94 -8.21 5.15 -14.61
CA LYS A 94 -9.04 5.40 -15.79
C LYS A 94 -9.48 4.10 -16.48
N ASP A 95 -8.58 3.13 -16.64
CA ASP A 95 -8.86 1.89 -17.35
C ASP A 95 -9.92 1.03 -16.63
N VAL A 96 -9.92 1.05 -15.30
CA VAL A 96 -10.85 0.25 -14.48
C VAL A 96 -12.20 0.92 -14.23
N GLY A 97 -12.43 2.06 -14.88
CA GLY A 97 -13.62 2.87 -14.72
C GLY A 97 -13.69 3.56 -13.36
N GLY A 98 -12.55 3.90 -12.75
CA GLY A 98 -12.53 4.94 -11.74
C GLY A 98 -13.17 6.18 -12.35
N ASP A 99 -14.22 6.70 -11.71
CA ASP A 99 -14.90 7.89 -12.21
C ASP A 99 -13.86 9.02 -12.35
N ASP A 100 -13.93 9.78 -13.45
CA ASP A 100 -12.94 10.84 -13.73
C ASP A 100 -12.89 11.88 -12.58
N GLU A 101 -13.95 11.96 -11.77
CA GLU A 101 -14.07 12.80 -10.58
C GLU A 101 -13.66 12.12 -9.26
N ALA A 102 -13.63 10.78 -9.22
CA ALA A 102 -13.44 10.00 -8.00
C ALA A 102 -11.96 9.76 -7.63
N HIS A 103 -11.07 9.66 -8.63
CA HIS A 103 -9.64 9.40 -8.43
C HIS A 103 -9.31 8.20 -7.51
N TYR A 104 -10.19 7.21 -7.46
CA TYR A 104 -10.02 5.98 -6.70
C TYR A 104 -10.52 4.76 -7.47
N ILE A 105 -10.11 3.57 -7.03
CA ILE A 105 -10.68 2.31 -7.46
C ILE A 105 -11.37 1.63 -6.28
N SER A 106 -12.58 1.11 -6.48
CA SER A 106 -13.28 0.33 -5.46
C SER A 106 -12.70 -1.09 -5.37
N ARG A 107 -13.01 -1.80 -4.28
CA ARG A 107 -12.69 -3.23 -4.16
C ARG A 107 -13.18 -4.03 -5.35
N SER A 108 -14.43 -3.83 -5.78
CA SER A 108 -14.98 -4.59 -6.92
C SER A 108 -14.19 -4.35 -8.21
N GLN A 109 -13.72 -3.12 -8.44
CA GLN A 109 -12.93 -2.77 -9.63
C GLN A 109 -11.52 -3.35 -9.54
N PHE A 110 -10.92 -3.34 -8.35
CA PHE A 110 -9.63 -3.98 -8.13
C PHE A 110 -9.64 -5.47 -8.49
N TYR A 111 -10.70 -6.20 -8.10
CA TYR A 111 -10.92 -7.61 -8.46
C TYR A 111 -11.20 -7.86 -9.95
N GLN A 112 -11.51 -6.84 -10.75
CA GLN A 112 -11.69 -7.01 -12.20
C GLN A 112 -10.36 -6.94 -12.96
N VAL A 113 -9.32 -6.35 -12.36
CA VAL A 113 -7.99 -6.21 -12.97
C VAL A 113 -7.10 -7.40 -12.68
N PHE A 114 -7.16 -7.90 -11.45
CA PHE A 114 -6.27 -8.91 -10.89
C PHE A 114 -7.00 -10.23 -10.69
#